data_AF-A0A832AK29-F1
#
_entry.id   AF-A0A832AK29-F1
#
_cell.length_a   1.000
_cell.length_b   1.000
_cell.length_c   1.000
_cell.angle_alpha   90.00
_cell.angle_beta   90.00
_cell.angle_gamma   90.00
#
_symmetry.space_group_name_H-M   'P 1'
#
loop_
_entity.id
_entity.type
_entity.pdbx_description
1 polymer ?
#
loop_
_entity_poly.entity_id
_entity_poly.type
_entity_poly.pdbx_seq_one_letter_code
_entity_poly.pdbx_strand_id
1 'polypeptide(L)'
;MCFFQAVLLAGYAYAHALERWLSPRQMILTHLAVMGLALLVLPVSIASGWNRPPAEGAQFWLLGLLGASIGLPFFALSANGPLLQAWFARTGHRHAEDPYFLYGASNVGSLLALLAYPVFLEPYLTLGDQSTLWTAGYMILIMLIAASAVHMLYHHGPVAPALPAHETAESRPSWRTQIVWAGLAFIPSGLLVAVTTHISTDVAAAPFLWVVPLALFLLTFVITFQRRPLLKQRWMLAMQPLLVALLLVVLPFSIHLNWLFSLALNLGAFFITAMVCHGELVRRRPVAGHLTRFYLWMSLGGMLGGVFTSLIAPYVFSTVIEYPMLILAGLLVRPGFWTATARTWWRGLLAAAAVFVVMTGPKLLAGYELAEEQPVLYYAGLLALGSIIFLSRQQPVRLALMAAVLALSSHILQPEITKGESLRGFFGVNKVVTTPDGAFRLLFHGTTLHG
;
A
#
# COMPACT_ATOMS: atom_id res chain seq x y z
N MET A 1 8.36 -3.91 5.69
CA MET A 1 6.96 -4.12 5.27
C MET A 1 6.75 -5.42 4.51
N CYS A 2 7.55 -5.72 3.46
CA CYS A 2 7.42 -6.94 2.65
C CYS A 2 7.31 -8.25 3.46
N PHE A 3 8.20 -8.48 4.44
CA PHE A 3 8.15 -9.66 5.32
C PHE A 3 6.78 -9.81 6.01
N PHE A 4 6.33 -8.77 6.71
CA PHE A 4 5.08 -8.80 7.46
C PHE A 4 3.87 -9.00 6.54
N GLN A 5 3.89 -8.50 5.30
CA GLN A 5 2.82 -8.75 4.34
C GLN A 5 2.80 -10.20 3.85
N ALA A 6 3.97 -10.81 3.65
CA ALA A 6 4.08 -12.22 3.30
C ALA A 6 3.59 -13.13 4.43
N VAL A 7 3.96 -12.85 5.68
CA VAL A 7 3.48 -13.63 6.83
C VAL A 7 1.99 -13.37 7.10
N LEU A 8 1.49 -12.15 6.89
CA LEU A 8 0.05 -11.85 6.95
C LEU A 8 -0.74 -12.69 5.94
N LEU A 9 -0.25 -12.79 4.70
CA LEU A 9 -0.82 -13.67 3.69
C LEU A 9 -0.82 -15.14 4.13
N ALA A 10 0.30 -15.62 4.69
CA ALA A 10 0.39 -16.98 5.21
C ALA A 10 -0.63 -17.24 6.33
N GLY A 11 -0.77 -16.32 7.29
CA GLY A 11 -1.76 -16.43 8.36
C GLY A 11 -3.21 -16.36 7.86
N TYR A 12 -3.49 -15.57 6.83
CA TYR A 12 -4.81 -15.51 6.21
C TYR A 12 -5.12 -16.77 5.39
N ALA A 13 -4.13 -17.34 4.71
CA ALA A 13 -4.26 -18.62 4.03
C ALA A 13 -4.51 -19.75 5.04
N TYR A 14 -3.78 -19.74 6.16
CA TYR A 14 -4.02 -20.64 7.29
C TYR A 14 -5.43 -20.49 7.86
N ALA A 15 -5.88 -19.27 8.14
CA ALA A 15 -7.24 -19.01 8.63
C ALA A 15 -8.31 -19.50 7.63
N HIS A 16 -8.09 -19.29 6.32
CA HIS A 16 -8.98 -19.78 5.29
C HIS A 16 -9.01 -21.32 5.22
N ALA A 17 -7.85 -21.98 5.36
CA ALA A 17 -7.74 -23.43 5.39
C ALA A 17 -8.44 -24.04 6.61
N LEU A 18 -8.25 -23.46 7.81
CA LEU A 18 -8.93 -23.90 9.02
C LEU A 18 -10.45 -23.81 8.89
N GLU A 19 -10.95 -22.68 8.38
CA GLU A 19 -12.39 -22.45 8.23
C GLU A 19 -13.02 -23.39 7.21
N ARG A 20 -12.29 -23.72 6.14
CA ARG A 20 -12.77 -24.56 5.05
C ARG A 20 -12.74 -26.06 5.35
N TRP A 21 -11.74 -26.52 6.11
CA TRP A 21 -11.46 -27.96 6.23
C TRP A 21 -11.69 -28.55 7.62
N LEU A 22 -11.72 -27.73 8.68
CA LEU A 22 -11.84 -28.22 10.04
C LEU A 22 -13.22 -27.93 10.64
N SER A 23 -13.65 -28.82 11.54
CA SER A 23 -14.80 -28.54 12.41
C SER A 23 -14.49 -27.37 13.37
N PRO A 24 -15.51 -26.69 13.92
CA PRO A 24 -15.29 -25.55 14.83
C PRO A 24 -14.34 -25.85 15.99
N ARG A 25 -14.46 -27.03 16.61
CA ARG A 25 -13.60 -27.45 17.73
C ARG A 25 -12.15 -27.69 17.28
N GLN A 26 -11.95 -28.37 16.15
CA GLN A 26 -10.61 -28.61 15.59
C GLN A 26 -9.93 -27.31 15.17
N MET A 27 -10.67 -26.37 14.58
CA MET A 27 -10.16 -25.03 14.24
C MET A 27 -9.67 -24.29 15.48
N ILE A 28 -10.46 -24.26 16.56
CA ILE A 28 -10.10 -23.60 17.83
C ILE A 28 -8.84 -24.24 18.43
N LEU A 29 -8.83 -25.57 18.59
CA LEU A 29 -7.73 -26.29 19.20
C LEU A 29 -6.43 -26.11 18.40
N THR A 30 -6.52 -26.21 17.07
CA THR A 30 -5.36 -25.99 16.18
C THR A 30 -4.81 -24.58 16.31
N HIS A 31 -5.67 -23.55 16.36
CA HIS A 31 -5.22 -22.16 16.46
C HIS A 31 -4.61 -21.85 17.83
N LEU A 32 -5.24 -22.32 18.92
CA LEU A 32 -4.68 -22.17 20.27
C LEU A 32 -3.35 -22.91 20.41
N ALA A 33 -3.18 -24.08 19.78
CA ALA A 33 -1.91 -24.80 19.75
C ALA A 33 -0.83 -24.01 18.99
N VAL A 34 -1.16 -23.40 17.85
CA VAL A 34 -0.23 -22.53 17.10
C VAL A 34 0.18 -21.31 17.91
N MET A 35 -0.76 -20.65 18.60
CA MET A 35 -0.43 -19.54 19.50
C MET A 35 0.42 -20.00 20.70
N GLY A 36 0.12 -21.17 21.27
CA GLY A 36 0.93 -21.76 22.33
C GLY A 36 2.35 -22.10 21.89
N LEU A 37 2.52 -22.62 20.68
CA LEU A 37 3.84 -22.91 20.11
C LEU A 37 4.69 -21.64 19.93
N ALA A 38 4.06 -20.51 19.62
CA ALA A 38 4.76 -19.24 19.48
C ALA A 38 5.40 -18.76 20.80
N LEU A 39 4.94 -19.25 21.96
CA LEU A 39 5.56 -18.95 23.25
C LEU A 39 6.99 -19.47 23.37
N LEU A 40 7.36 -20.50 22.59
CA LEU A 40 8.72 -21.04 22.57
C LEU A 40 9.77 -20.06 22.02
N VAL A 41 9.33 -19.03 21.31
CA VAL A 41 10.21 -18.01 20.68
C VAL A 41 10.17 -16.69 21.46
N LEU A 42 9.45 -16.65 22.59
CA LEU A 42 9.39 -15.49 23.47
C LEU A 42 10.39 -15.63 24.64
N PRO A 43 10.97 -14.53 25.14
CA PRO A 43 10.75 -13.12 24.74
C PRO A 43 11.39 -12.77 23.38
N VAL A 44 10.76 -11.86 22.64
CA VAL A 44 11.23 -11.45 21.31
C VAL A 44 12.63 -10.85 21.42
N SER A 45 13.56 -11.39 20.64
CA SER A 45 14.95 -10.95 20.58
C SER A 45 15.52 -11.17 19.18
N ILE A 46 16.69 -10.60 18.92
CA ILE A 46 17.43 -10.86 17.67
C ILE A 46 17.90 -12.32 17.71
N ALA A 47 17.50 -13.11 16.71
CA ALA A 47 17.85 -14.52 16.63
C ALA A 47 19.38 -14.73 16.65
N SER A 48 19.82 -15.73 17.40
CA SER A 48 21.24 -16.10 17.50
C SER A 48 21.83 -16.43 16.13
N GLY A 49 23.02 -15.90 15.83
CA GLY A 49 23.69 -16.10 14.54
C GLY A 49 23.38 -15.04 13.47
N TRP A 50 22.46 -14.11 13.74
CA TRP A 50 22.06 -13.03 12.83
C TRP A 50 22.67 -11.67 13.21
N ASN A 51 23.92 -11.63 13.67
CA ASN A 51 24.51 -10.41 14.22
C ASN A 51 24.99 -9.41 13.17
N ARG A 52 25.39 -9.86 11.98
CA ARG A 52 25.92 -9.00 10.92
C ARG A 52 25.29 -9.34 9.57
N PRO A 53 24.78 -8.34 8.83
CA PRO A 53 24.31 -8.56 7.47
C PRO A 53 25.49 -8.80 6.52
N PRO A 54 25.30 -9.60 5.45
CA PRO A 54 26.27 -9.73 4.36
C PRO A 54 26.36 -8.44 3.52
N ALA A 55 27.46 -8.27 2.79
CA ALA A 55 27.66 -7.13 1.88
C ALA A 55 26.65 -7.12 0.73
N GLU A 56 26.32 -8.30 0.20
CA GLU A 56 25.31 -8.50 -0.84
C GLU A 56 24.13 -9.29 -0.29
N GLY A 57 22.93 -9.04 -0.82
CA GLY A 57 21.73 -9.79 -0.42
C GLY A 57 21.19 -9.44 0.97
N ALA A 58 21.50 -8.25 1.49
CA ALA A 58 21.03 -7.76 2.80
C ALA A 58 19.50 -7.85 2.95
N GLN A 59 18.73 -7.68 1.86
CA GLN A 59 17.29 -7.85 1.87
C GLN A 59 16.85 -9.27 2.25
N PHE A 60 17.51 -10.31 1.72
CA PHE A 60 17.14 -11.70 2.00
C PHE A 60 17.59 -12.11 3.39
N TRP A 61 18.75 -11.62 3.82
CA TRP A 61 19.19 -11.74 5.20
C TRP A 61 18.17 -11.12 6.16
N LEU A 62 17.66 -9.92 5.88
CA LEU A 62 16.67 -9.27 6.73
C LEU A 62 15.36 -10.06 6.80
N LEU A 63 14.90 -10.63 5.68
CA LEU A 63 13.72 -11.51 5.67
C LEU A 63 13.94 -12.75 6.57
N GLY A 64 15.12 -13.35 6.52
CA GLY A 64 15.48 -14.49 7.35
C GLY A 64 15.58 -14.15 8.84
N LEU A 65 16.22 -13.02 9.18
CA LEU A 65 16.30 -12.51 10.56
C LEU A 65 14.91 -12.31 11.15
N LEU A 66 14.02 -11.63 10.43
CA LEU A 66 12.65 -11.39 10.88
C LEU A 66 11.87 -12.72 11.00
N GLY A 67 12.09 -13.66 10.08
CA GLY A 67 11.55 -15.01 10.13
C GLY A 67 11.93 -15.76 11.41
N ALA A 68 13.22 -15.78 11.73
CA ALA A 68 13.77 -16.45 12.90
C ALA A 68 13.40 -15.77 14.22
N SER A 69 13.25 -14.44 14.22
CA SER A 69 13.06 -13.64 15.45
C SER A 69 11.59 -13.46 15.83
N ILE A 70 10.71 -13.13 14.87
CA ILE A 70 9.31 -12.76 15.14
C ILE A 70 8.31 -13.46 14.22
N GLY A 71 8.77 -14.30 13.29
CA GLY A 71 7.93 -14.90 12.25
C GLY A 71 6.79 -15.74 12.81
N LEU A 72 7.07 -16.66 13.75
CA LEU A 72 6.05 -17.53 14.33
C LEU A 72 5.01 -16.77 15.18
N PRO A 73 5.39 -15.89 16.12
CA PRO A 73 4.40 -15.10 16.86
C PRO A 73 3.57 -14.17 15.97
N PHE A 74 4.18 -13.56 14.94
CA PHE A 74 3.44 -12.72 13.99
C PHE A 74 2.51 -13.53 13.08
N PHE A 75 2.92 -14.73 12.64
CA PHE A 75 2.06 -15.66 11.89
C PHE A 75 0.80 -15.98 12.69
N ALA A 76 0.96 -16.41 13.95
CA ALA A 76 -0.15 -16.70 14.85
C ALA A 76 -1.06 -15.46 15.06
N LEU A 77 -0.46 -14.27 15.26
CA LEU A 77 -1.19 -13.02 15.43
C LEU A 77 -2.02 -12.66 14.20
N SER A 78 -1.44 -12.84 13.00
CA SER A 78 -2.05 -12.45 11.73
C SER A 78 -3.34 -13.21 11.41
N ALA A 79 -3.45 -14.48 11.84
CA ALA A 79 -4.64 -15.29 11.61
C ALA A 79 -5.86 -14.83 12.44
N ASN A 80 -5.66 -14.10 13.53
CA ASN A 80 -6.73 -13.72 14.46
C ASN A 80 -7.82 -12.86 13.80
N GLY A 81 -7.46 -11.91 12.93
CA GLY A 81 -8.41 -10.99 12.31
C GLY A 81 -9.52 -11.70 11.52
N PRO A 82 -9.16 -12.53 10.51
CA PRO A 82 -10.13 -13.31 9.77
C PRO A 82 -10.84 -14.38 10.61
N LEU A 83 -10.13 -15.06 11.53
CA LEU A 83 -10.73 -16.10 12.38
C LEU A 83 -11.79 -15.53 13.33
N LEU A 84 -11.51 -14.45 14.04
CA LEU A 84 -12.47 -13.82 14.95
C LEU A 84 -13.71 -13.32 14.21
N GLN A 85 -13.54 -12.80 12.98
CA GLN A 85 -14.69 -12.41 12.15
C GLN A 85 -15.51 -13.62 11.70
N ALA A 86 -14.86 -14.72 11.32
CA ALA A 86 -15.54 -15.97 10.95
C ALA A 86 -16.27 -16.59 12.15
N TRP A 87 -15.67 -16.53 13.35
CA TRP A 87 -16.28 -17.03 14.58
C TRP A 87 -17.46 -16.16 14.98
N PHE A 88 -17.32 -14.84 14.92
CA PHE A 88 -18.40 -13.90 15.20
C PHE A 88 -19.59 -14.09 14.25
N ALA A 89 -19.33 -14.36 12.96
CA ALA A 89 -20.37 -14.65 11.97
C ALA A 89 -21.17 -15.93 12.26
N ARG A 90 -20.68 -16.84 13.11
CA ARG A 90 -21.37 -18.07 13.53
C ARG A 90 -22.19 -17.89 14.81
N THR A 91 -22.14 -16.72 15.43
CA THR A 91 -22.93 -16.41 16.65
C THR A 91 -24.34 -15.96 16.29
N GLY A 92 -25.28 -16.07 17.23
CA GLY A 92 -26.64 -15.52 17.09
C GLY A 92 -26.73 -13.98 17.22
N HIS A 93 -25.61 -13.26 17.16
CA HIS A 93 -25.58 -11.82 17.40
C HIS A 93 -26.20 -11.04 16.22
N ARG A 94 -26.94 -9.96 16.49
CA ARG A 94 -27.61 -9.07 15.48
C ARG A 94 -26.70 -8.45 14.41
N HIS A 95 -25.39 -8.64 14.54
CA HIS A 95 -24.36 -8.08 13.67
C HIS A 95 -23.47 -9.15 13.04
N ALA A 96 -23.74 -10.42 13.32
CA ALA A 96 -22.99 -11.56 12.79
C ALA A 96 -23.04 -11.63 11.26
N GLU A 97 -24.12 -11.15 10.64
CA GLU A 97 -24.30 -11.11 9.17
C GLU A 97 -23.30 -10.19 8.45
N ASP A 98 -22.77 -9.14 9.12
CA ASP A 98 -21.81 -8.20 8.55
C ASP A 98 -20.68 -7.89 9.56
N PRO A 99 -19.71 -8.81 9.73
CA PRO A 99 -18.64 -8.72 10.73
C PRO A 99 -17.50 -7.76 10.34
N TYR A 100 -17.52 -7.20 9.13
CA TYR A 100 -16.41 -6.43 8.54
C TYR A 100 -16.00 -5.19 9.34
N PHE A 101 -16.88 -4.65 10.20
CA PHE A 101 -16.54 -3.53 11.08
C PHE A 101 -15.43 -3.89 12.08
N LEU A 102 -15.28 -5.18 12.44
CA LEU A 102 -14.20 -5.67 13.28
C LEU A 102 -12.82 -5.48 12.63
N TYR A 103 -12.75 -5.47 11.30
CA TYR A 103 -11.52 -5.13 10.58
C TYR A 103 -11.14 -3.66 10.78
N GLY A 104 -12.13 -2.76 10.74
CA GLY A 104 -11.92 -1.35 11.09
C GLY A 104 -11.44 -1.19 12.54
N ALA A 105 -12.07 -1.89 13.49
CA ALA A 105 -11.65 -1.87 14.89
C ALA A 105 -10.21 -2.39 15.11
N SER A 106 -9.84 -3.48 14.44
CA SER A 106 -8.47 -4.00 14.46
C SER A 106 -7.46 -2.98 13.92
N ASN A 107 -7.78 -2.29 12.81
CA ASN A 107 -6.91 -1.25 12.27
C ASN A 107 -6.83 0.00 13.16
N VAL A 108 -7.87 0.32 13.95
CA VAL A 108 -7.77 1.36 15.00
C VAL A 108 -6.75 0.94 16.05
N GLY A 109 -6.82 -0.30 16.52
CA GLY A 109 -5.82 -0.86 17.44
C GLY A 109 -4.39 -0.76 16.89
N SER A 110 -4.18 -1.18 15.64
CA SER A 110 -2.88 -1.08 14.96
C SER A 110 -2.41 0.37 14.81
N LEU A 111 -3.31 1.31 14.49
CA LEU A 111 -2.99 2.74 14.38
C LEU A 111 -2.57 3.32 15.74
N LEU A 112 -3.31 3.00 16.80
CA LEU A 112 -2.98 3.44 18.16
C LEU A 112 -1.64 2.86 18.61
N ALA A 113 -1.38 1.58 18.37
CA ALA A 113 -0.11 0.95 18.71
C ALA A 113 1.07 1.58 17.92
N LEU A 114 0.86 1.85 16.63
CA LEU A 114 1.85 2.50 15.77
C LEU A 114 2.23 3.90 16.28
N LEU A 115 1.23 4.72 16.66
CA LEU A 115 1.46 6.07 17.18
C LEU A 115 2.00 6.05 18.61
N ALA A 116 1.62 5.06 19.42
CA ALA A 116 2.12 4.91 20.78
C ALA A 116 3.61 4.59 20.84
N TYR A 117 4.17 3.94 19.80
CA TYR A 117 5.58 3.58 19.80
C TYR A 117 6.53 4.79 19.91
N PRO A 118 6.56 5.75 18.97
CA PRO A 118 7.46 6.90 19.05
C PRO A 118 7.08 7.90 20.16
N VAL A 119 5.83 7.90 20.64
CA VAL A 119 5.37 8.89 21.64
C VAL A 119 5.54 8.41 23.08
N PHE A 120 5.31 7.12 23.34
CA PHE A 120 5.23 6.56 24.70
C PHE A 120 6.15 5.35 24.93
N LEU A 121 6.36 4.48 23.95
CA LEU A 121 7.16 3.27 24.19
C LEU A 121 8.66 3.57 24.07
N GLU A 122 9.08 4.20 22.97
CA GLU A 122 10.49 4.47 22.70
C GLU A 122 11.14 5.44 23.70
N PRO A 123 10.50 6.54 24.12
CA PRO A 123 11.15 7.48 25.05
C PRO A 123 11.20 7.02 26.51
N TYR A 124 10.33 6.07 26.91
CA TYR A 124 10.11 5.74 28.32
C TYR A 124 10.43 4.29 28.70
N LEU A 125 10.55 3.36 27.74
CA LEU A 125 10.76 1.94 28.02
C LEU A 125 12.06 1.43 27.39
N THR A 126 12.82 0.64 28.14
CA THR A 126 13.98 -0.06 27.59
C THR A 126 13.55 -1.17 26.62
N LEU A 127 14.46 -1.63 25.75
CA LEU A 127 14.17 -2.77 24.86
C LEU A 127 13.80 -4.05 25.63
N GLY A 128 14.36 -4.23 26.84
CA GLY A 128 14.00 -5.32 27.74
C GLY A 128 12.55 -5.21 28.20
N ASP A 129 12.15 -4.05 28.71
CA ASP A 129 10.77 -3.79 29.16
C ASP A 129 9.77 -3.96 28.02
N GLN A 130 10.11 -3.48 26.81
CA GLN A 130 9.30 -3.66 25.62
C GLN A 130 9.10 -5.15 25.28
N SER A 131 10.16 -5.95 25.38
CA SER A 131 10.09 -7.40 25.10
C SER A 131 9.25 -8.16 26.15
N THR A 132 9.38 -7.79 27.43
CA THR A 132 8.54 -8.33 28.50
C THR A 132 7.08 -7.92 28.34
N LEU A 133 6.81 -6.65 28.04
CA LEU A 133 5.46 -6.13 27.80
C LEU A 133 4.81 -6.83 26.60
N TRP A 134 5.55 -7.05 25.53
CA TRP A 134 5.08 -7.79 24.36
C TRP A 134 4.70 -9.23 24.72
N THR A 135 5.53 -9.90 25.50
CA THR A 135 5.29 -11.28 25.98
C THR A 135 4.03 -11.36 26.85
N ALA A 136 3.87 -10.43 27.80
CA ALA A 136 2.67 -10.34 28.64
C ALA A 136 1.43 -10.06 27.79
N GLY A 137 1.50 -9.12 26.84
CA GLY A 137 0.42 -8.81 25.90
C GLY A 137 0.03 -10.00 25.05
N TYR A 138 0.99 -10.81 24.60
CA TYR A 138 0.74 -12.03 23.84
C TYR A 138 0.01 -13.11 24.66
N MET A 139 0.40 -13.29 25.93
CA MET A 139 -0.29 -14.21 26.85
C MET A 139 -1.73 -13.76 27.13
N ILE A 140 -1.94 -12.45 27.35
CA ILE A 140 -3.28 -11.88 27.50
C ILE A 140 -4.11 -12.13 26.24
N LEU A 141 -3.52 -11.93 25.05
CA LEU A 141 -4.19 -12.22 23.80
C LEU A 141 -4.62 -13.68 23.69
N ILE A 142 -3.77 -14.66 24.04
CA ILE A 142 -4.16 -16.08 24.05
C ILE A 142 -5.40 -16.30 24.91
N MET A 143 -5.45 -15.73 26.11
CA MET A 143 -6.60 -15.85 27.01
C MET A 143 -7.86 -15.22 26.40
N LEU A 144 -7.76 -14.06 25.76
CA LEU A 144 -8.89 -13.41 25.08
C LEU A 144 -9.38 -14.17 23.85
N ILE A 145 -8.47 -14.80 23.08
CA ILE A 145 -8.82 -15.66 21.94
C ILE A 145 -9.52 -16.93 22.44
N ALA A 146 -9.01 -17.55 23.51
CA ALA A 146 -9.65 -18.71 24.13
C ALA A 146 -11.06 -18.35 24.65
N ALA A 147 -11.21 -17.20 25.31
CA ALA A 147 -12.52 -16.72 25.77
C ALA A 147 -13.49 -16.48 24.61
N SER A 148 -13.00 -15.90 23.50
CA SER A 148 -13.79 -15.68 22.28
C SER A 148 -14.23 -17.00 21.63
N ALA A 149 -13.34 -17.99 21.61
CA ALA A 149 -13.63 -19.33 21.10
C ALA A 149 -14.70 -20.03 21.95
N VAL A 150 -14.58 -19.96 23.27
CA VAL A 150 -15.56 -20.49 24.23
C VAL A 150 -16.92 -19.81 24.05
N HIS A 151 -16.94 -18.47 23.93
CA HIS A 151 -18.17 -17.72 23.68
C HIS A 151 -18.85 -18.14 22.37
N MET A 152 -18.09 -18.31 21.28
CA MET A 152 -18.63 -18.84 20.02
C MET A 152 -19.27 -20.21 20.21
N LEU A 153 -18.65 -21.13 20.96
CA LEU A 153 -19.18 -22.47 21.18
C LEU A 153 -20.49 -22.47 22.00
N TYR A 154 -20.61 -21.59 22.99
CA TYR A 154 -21.82 -21.49 23.83
C TYR A 154 -22.98 -20.74 23.16
N HIS A 155 -22.68 -19.76 22.31
CA HIS A 155 -23.68 -18.93 21.64
C HIS A 155 -23.74 -19.21 20.12
N HIS A 156 -23.49 -20.46 19.73
CA HIS A 156 -23.77 -20.91 18.36
C HIS A 156 -25.23 -20.61 18.07
N GLY A 157 -25.48 -19.73 17.09
CA GLY A 157 -26.83 -19.52 16.60
C GLY A 157 -27.36 -20.81 15.99
N PRO A 158 -28.69 -20.99 15.88
CA PRO A 158 -29.23 -22.04 15.02
C PRO A 158 -28.55 -21.89 13.65
N VAL A 159 -27.95 -22.97 13.16
CA VAL A 159 -27.39 -23.02 11.81
C VAL A 159 -28.49 -22.53 10.89
N ALA A 160 -28.34 -21.32 10.32
CA ALA A 160 -29.27 -20.83 9.34
C ALA A 160 -29.47 -21.96 8.32
N PRO A 161 -30.72 -22.34 7.98
CA PRO A 161 -30.96 -23.42 7.04
C PRO A 161 -30.03 -23.22 5.85
N ALA A 162 -29.25 -24.23 5.50
CA ALA A 162 -28.31 -24.13 4.40
C ALA A 162 -29.07 -23.52 3.21
N LEU A 163 -28.67 -22.31 2.81
CA LEU A 163 -29.26 -21.66 1.63
C LEU A 163 -29.26 -22.70 0.51
N PRO A 164 -30.38 -22.88 -0.22
CA PRO A 164 -30.48 -23.90 -1.24
C PRO A 164 -29.26 -23.85 -2.16
N ALA A 165 -28.73 -25.02 -2.54
CA ALA A 165 -27.44 -25.15 -3.20
C ALA A 165 -27.28 -24.25 -4.46
N HIS A 166 -28.38 -23.85 -5.10
CA HIS A 166 -28.41 -22.86 -6.17
C HIS A 166 -28.04 -21.42 -5.75
N GLU A 167 -28.54 -20.91 -4.62
CA GLU A 167 -28.12 -19.59 -4.10
C GLU A 167 -26.65 -19.58 -3.65
N THR A 168 -26.13 -20.72 -3.17
CA THR A 168 -24.71 -20.87 -2.83
C THR A 168 -23.77 -20.98 -4.04
N ALA A 169 -24.28 -21.37 -5.21
CA ALA A 169 -23.52 -21.41 -6.45
C ALA A 169 -23.47 -20.01 -7.13
N GLU A 170 -24.58 -19.27 -7.09
CA GLU A 170 -24.65 -17.88 -7.61
C GLU A 170 -23.94 -16.86 -6.70
N SER A 171 -23.82 -17.14 -5.39
CA SER A 171 -23.14 -16.24 -4.42
C SER A 171 -21.61 -16.41 -4.35
N ARG A 172 -21.04 -17.42 -5.01
CA ARG A 172 -19.59 -17.63 -5.02
C ARG A 172 -18.87 -16.55 -5.84
N PRO A 173 -17.91 -15.82 -5.26
CA PRO A 173 -17.18 -14.79 -5.98
C PRO A 173 -16.42 -15.39 -7.17
N SER A 174 -16.66 -14.86 -8.37
CA SER A 174 -15.93 -15.28 -9.57
C SER A 174 -14.43 -15.04 -9.44
N TRP A 175 -13.60 -15.82 -10.16
CA TRP A 175 -12.14 -15.64 -10.14
C TRP A 175 -11.73 -14.21 -10.56
N ARG A 176 -12.47 -13.61 -11.50
CA ARG A 176 -12.27 -12.23 -11.93
C ARG A 176 -12.46 -11.25 -10.78
N THR A 177 -13.49 -11.45 -9.97
CA THR A 177 -13.76 -10.62 -8.77
C THR A 177 -12.62 -10.74 -7.76
N GLN A 178 -12.10 -11.95 -7.58
CA GLN A 178 -11.00 -12.23 -6.67
C GLN A 178 -9.69 -11.54 -7.11
N ILE A 179 -9.35 -11.58 -8.40
CA ILE A 179 -8.20 -10.84 -8.93
C ILE A 179 -8.40 -9.33 -8.81
N VAL A 180 -9.61 -8.83 -9.03
CA VAL A 180 -9.92 -7.41 -8.81
C VAL A 180 -9.66 -7.00 -7.36
N TRP A 181 -10.00 -7.83 -6.38
CA TRP A 181 -9.65 -7.57 -4.98
C TRP A 181 -8.13 -7.47 -4.77
N ALA A 182 -7.37 -8.37 -5.38
CA ALA A 182 -5.91 -8.35 -5.31
C ALA A 182 -5.35 -7.08 -5.95
N GLY A 183 -5.80 -6.70 -7.14
CA GLY A 183 -5.36 -5.49 -7.84
C GLY A 183 -5.68 -4.21 -7.07
N LEU A 184 -6.87 -4.14 -6.46
CA LEU A 184 -7.29 -3.02 -5.62
C LEU A 184 -6.46 -2.90 -4.33
N ALA A 185 -5.96 -4.02 -3.78
CA ALA A 185 -5.08 -4.01 -2.62
C ALA A 185 -3.59 -3.83 -2.97
N PHE A 186 -3.18 -4.24 -4.18
CA PHE A 186 -1.82 -4.11 -4.70
C PHE A 186 -1.38 -2.65 -4.79
N ILE A 187 -2.22 -1.80 -5.39
CA ILE A 187 -1.90 -0.39 -5.63
C ILE A 187 -1.58 0.37 -4.33
N PRO A 188 -2.47 0.44 -3.33
CA PRO A 188 -2.21 1.21 -2.12
C PRO A 188 -1.07 0.61 -1.27
N SER A 189 -0.90 -0.71 -1.30
CA SER A 189 0.22 -1.37 -0.61
C SER A 189 1.57 -1.03 -1.23
N GLY A 190 1.67 -1.09 -2.57
CA GLY A 190 2.85 -0.65 -3.28
C GLY A 190 3.09 0.85 -3.07
N LEU A 191 2.04 1.67 -3.15
CA LEU A 191 2.15 3.11 -2.93
C LEU A 191 2.69 3.45 -1.55
N LEU A 192 2.27 2.74 -0.50
CA LEU A 192 2.79 2.93 0.85
C LEU A 192 4.32 2.77 0.88
N VAL A 193 4.85 1.73 0.25
CA VAL A 193 6.30 1.50 0.20
C VAL A 193 6.96 2.56 -0.68
N ALA A 194 6.45 2.79 -1.89
CA ALA A 194 7.02 3.71 -2.85
C ALA A 194 7.06 5.16 -2.35
N VAL A 195 5.97 5.65 -1.73
CA VAL A 195 5.92 7.01 -1.16
C VAL A 195 6.85 7.13 0.04
N THR A 196 6.99 6.07 0.85
CA THR A 196 7.93 6.08 1.99
C THR A 196 9.37 6.16 1.51
N THR A 197 9.73 5.40 0.46
CA THR A 197 11.05 5.46 -0.17
C THR A 197 11.31 6.83 -0.77
N HIS A 198 10.36 7.38 -1.53
CA HIS A 198 10.49 8.71 -2.14
C HIS A 198 10.64 9.80 -1.08
N ILE A 199 9.80 9.80 -0.03
CA ILE A 199 9.91 10.78 1.05
C ILE A 199 11.27 10.67 1.76
N SER A 200 11.70 9.44 2.09
CA SER A 200 12.93 9.22 2.85
C SER A 200 14.20 9.52 2.05
N THR A 201 14.14 9.42 0.73
CA THR A 201 15.28 9.67 -0.17
C THR A 201 15.31 11.13 -0.63
N ASP A 202 14.18 11.65 -1.10
CA ASP A 202 14.14 12.90 -1.87
C ASP A 202 13.56 14.09 -1.11
N VAL A 203 12.76 13.86 -0.05
CA VAL A 203 12.09 14.94 0.70
C VAL A 203 12.80 15.24 2.02
N ALA A 204 12.88 14.26 2.91
CA ALA A 204 13.55 14.38 4.20
C ALA A 204 13.85 13.00 4.79
N ALA A 205 15.08 12.79 5.26
CA ALA A 205 15.45 11.63 6.04
C ALA A 205 15.36 11.99 7.54
N ALA A 206 14.32 11.50 8.22
CA ALA A 206 14.14 11.69 9.66
C ALA A 206 13.65 10.40 10.35
N PRO A 207 14.10 10.10 11.58
CA PRO A 207 13.57 9.00 12.36
C PRO A 207 12.04 9.08 12.46
N PHE A 208 11.38 7.92 12.42
CA PHE A 208 9.92 7.79 12.51
C PHE A 208 9.09 8.50 11.43
N LEU A 209 9.68 9.16 10.43
CA LEU A 209 8.89 9.80 9.36
C LEU A 209 8.02 8.78 8.60
N TRP A 210 8.47 7.53 8.50
CA TRP A 210 7.74 6.39 7.94
C TRP A 210 6.43 6.05 8.69
N VAL A 211 6.29 6.49 9.95
CA VAL A 211 5.05 6.30 10.74
C VAL A 211 3.89 7.03 10.08
N VAL A 212 4.11 8.19 9.46
CA VAL A 212 3.03 9.02 8.89
C VAL A 212 2.37 8.36 7.67
N PRO A 213 3.09 7.90 6.62
CA PRO A 213 2.49 7.12 5.54
C PRO A 213 1.75 5.87 6.04
N LEU A 214 2.34 5.13 6.98
CA LEU A 214 1.71 3.92 7.50
C LEU A 214 0.44 4.22 8.32
N ALA A 215 0.44 5.29 9.12
CA ALA A 215 -0.73 5.75 9.85
C ALA A 215 -1.87 6.14 8.90
N LEU A 216 -1.56 6.89 7.83
CA LEU A 216 -2.53 7.23 6.80
C LEU A 216 -3.06 5.99 6.09
N PHE A 217 -2.20 5.01 5.79
CA PHE A 217 -2.61 3.74 5.21
C PHE A 217 -3.58 2.98 6.12
N LEU A 218 -3.27 2.81 7.41
CA LEU A 218 -4.17 2.16 8.37
C LEU A 218 -5.48 2.93 8.52
N LEU A 219 -5.41 4.26 8.55
CA LEU A 219 -6.58 5.12 8.64
C LEU A 219 -7.52 4.91 7.44
N THR A 220 -7.01 4.61 6.25
CA THR A 220 -7.89 4.29 5.12
C THR A 220 -8.74 3.04 5.39
N PHE A 221 -8.18 1.99 5.99
CA PHE A 221 -8.94 0.81 6.40
C PHE A 221 -9.95 1.12 7.51
N VAL A 222 -9.52 1.91 8.52
CA VAL A 222 -10.41 2.37 9.59
C VAL A 222 -11.64 3.07 9.02
N ILE A 223 -11.45 4.01 8.09
CA ILE A 223 -12.55 4.80 7.53
C ILE A 223 -13.41 3.97 6.57
N THR A 224 -12.79 3.15 5.71
CA THR A 224 -13.53 2.45 4.64
C THR A 224 -14.31 1.22 5.14
N PHE A 225 -13.82 0.50 6.16
CA PHE A 225 -14.50 -0.68 6.72
C PHE A 225 -15.57 -0.36 7.77
N GLN A 226 -15.76 0.91 8.13
CA GLN A 226 -16.89 1.35 8.96
C GLN A 226 -18.22 1.17 8.22
N ARG A 227 -19.30 0.88 8.97
CA ARG A 227 -20.67 0.77 8.40
C ARG A 227 -21.15 2.05 7.75
N ARG A 228 -20.77 3.21 8.31
CA ARG A 228 -21.09 4.54 7.81
C ARG A 228 -19.78 5.33 7.70
N PRO A 229 -19.08 5.22 6.55
CA PRO A 229 -17.79 5.87 6.39
C PRO A 229 -17.94 7.39 6.47
N LEU A 230 -17.11 8.02 7.32
CA LEU A 230 -17.09 9.48 7.50
C LEU A 230 -16.74 10.21 6.19
N LEU A 231 -15.75 9.69 5.47
CA LEU A 231 -15.33 10.21 4.17
C LEU A 231 -16.01 9.41 3.05
N LYS A 232 -16.89 10.08 2.30
CA LYS A 232 -17.63 9.45 1.21
C LYS A 232 -16.72 9.25 -0.02
N GLN A 233 -16.81 8.09 -0.68
CA GLN A 233 -16.07 7.76 -1.90
C GLN A 233 -16.16 8.85 -2.99
N ARG A 234 -17.31 9.50 -3.14
CA ARG A 234 -17.52 10.60 -4.11
C ARG A 234 -16.57 11.79 -3.87
N TRP A 235 -16.22 12.08 -2.62
CA TRP A 235 -15.30 13.15 -2.27
C TRP A 235 -13.87 12.77 -2.64
N MET A 236 -13.49 11.53 -2.36
CA MET A 236 -12.17 10.99 -2.73
C MET A 236 -11.99 10.99 -4.26
N LEU A 237 -13.01 10.55 -5.01
CA LEU A 237 -13.02 10.59 -6.46
C LEU A 237 -12.95 12.01 -7.04
N ALA A 238 -13.52 13.01 -6.35
CA ALA A 238 -13.47 14.41 -6.78
C ALA A 238 -12.09 15.05 -6.50
N MET A 239 -11.44 14.70 -5.38
CA MET A 239 -10.14 15.25 -4.98
C MET A 239 -8.96 14.59 -5.69
N GLN A 240 -9.03 13.30 -6.00
CA GLN A 240 -7.92 12.54 -6.60
C GLN A 240 -7.33 13.20 -7.86
N PRO A 241 -8.13 13.66 -8.86
CA PRO A 241 -7.58 14.27 -10.08
C PRO A 241 -6.76 15.54 -9.80
N LEU A 242 -7.19 16.34 -8.82
CA LEU A 242 -6.50 17.58 -8.44
C LEU A 242 -5.13 17.25 -7.83
N LEU A 243 -5.09 16.33 -6.85
CA LEU A 243 -3.84 15.98 -6.18
C LEU A 243 -2.88 15.23 -7.11
N VAL A 244 -3.38 14.36 -7.99
CA VAL A 244 -2.55 13.70 -9.00
C VAL A 244 -2.01 14.69 -10.02
N ALA A 245 -2.83 15.62 -10.51
CA ALA A 245 -2.36 16.67 -11.41
C ALA A 245 -1.27 17.52 -10.74
N LEU A 246 -1.52 17.99 -9.51
CA LEU A 246 -0.57 18.80 -8.77
C LEU A 246 0.73 18.04 -8.48
N LEU A 247 0.64 16.76 -8.08
CA LEU A 247 1.81 15.91 -7.85
C LEU A 247 2.64 15.74 -9.13
N LEU A 248 2.02 15.35 -10.24
CA LEU A 248 2.71 15.12 -11.50
C LEU A 248 3.27 16.40 -12.13
N VAL A 249 2.62 17.54 -11.89
CA VAL A 249 3.16 18.84 -12.25
C VAL A 249 4.39 19.13 -11.39
N VAL A 250 4.34 18.92 -10.07
CA VAL A 250 5.41 19.28 -9.12
C VAL A 250 6.64 18.37 -9.18
N LEU A 251 6.48 17.06 -9.40
CA LEU A 251 7.59 16.08 -9.38
C LEU A 251 8.83 16.44 -10.24
N PRO A 252 8.70 17.00 -11.46
CA PRO A 252 9.83 17.39 -12.29
C PRO A 252 10.51 18.68 -11.83
N PHE A 253 9.85 19.47 -10.98
CA PHE A 253 10.44 20.68 -10.45
C PHE A 253 11.50 20.30 -9.42
N SER A 254 12.77 20.55 -9.77
CA SER A 254 13.87 20.65 -8.80
C SER A 254 13.80 21.96 -7.99
N ILE A 255 12.69 22.70 -8.09
CA ILE A 255 12.44 23.88 -7.27
C ILE A 255 12.39 23.41 -5.83
N HIS A 256 13.19 24.04 -4.97
CA HIS A 256 13.08 23.93 -3.52
C HIS A 256 11.74 24.54 -3.05
N LEU A 257 10.62 23.93 -3.46
CA LEU A 257 9.34 24.13 -2.80
C LEU A 257 9.54 23.78 -1.33
N ASN A 258 8.81 24.47 -0.46
CA ASN A 258 8.82 24.18 0.96
C ASN A 258 8.65 22.66 1.15
N TRP A 259 9.62 22.00 1.81
CA TRP A 259 9.62 20.55 2.00
C TRP A 259 8.32 20.06 2.67
N LEU A 260 7.70 20.88 3.52
CA LEU A 260 6.39 20.60 4.13
C LEU A 260 5.27 20.51 3.09
N PHE A 261 5.28 21.40 2.09
CA PHE A 261 4.30 21.36 1.01
C PHE A 261 4.49 20.10 0.16
N SER A 262 5.72 19.77 -0.22
CA SER A 262 6.03 18.54 -0.95
C SER A 262 5.62 17.30 -0.15
N LEU A 263 5.92 17.27 1.15
CA LEU A 263 5.50 16.18 2.04
C LEU A 263 3.96 16.05 2.09
N ALA A 264 3.26 17.16 2.33
CA ALA A 264 1.80 17.17 2.41
C ALA A 264 1.14 16.75 1.09
N LEU A 265 1.68 17.18 -0.05
CA LEU A 265 1.19 16.81 -1.38
C LEU A 265 1.37 15.31 -1.65
N ASN A 266 2.56 14.77 -1.39
CA ASN A 266 2.85 13.34 -1.56
C ASN A 266 1.96 12.47 -0.69
N LEU A 267 1.84 12.81 0.61
CA LEU A 267 0.98 12.11 1.57
C LEU A 267 -0.50 12.25 1.22
N GLY A 268 -0.95 13.42 0.77
CA GLY A 268 -2.32 13.67 0.35
C GLY A 268 -2.69 12.88 -0.91
N ALA A 269 -1.86 12.91 -1.94
CA ALA A 269 -2.06 12.16 -3.17
C ALA A 269 -2.07 10.64 -2.92
N PHE A 270 -1.15 10.17 -2.07
CA PHE A 270 -1.12 8.79 -1.58
C PHE A 270 -2.42 8.42 -0.85
N PHE A 271 -2.78 9.17 0.20
CA PHE A 271 -3.92 8.87 1.05
C PHE A 271 -5.24 8.86 0.26
N ILE A 272 -5.47 9.86 -0.59
CA ILE A 272 -6.69 9.93 -1.40
C ILE A 272 -6.73 8.79 -2.43
N THR A 273 -5.61 8.47 -3.06
CA THR A 273 -5.56 7.34 -4.01
C THR A 273 -5.82 6.01 -3.29
N ALA A 274 -5.21 5.80 -2.12
CA ALA A 274 -5.44 4.63 -1.30
C ALA A 274 -6.89 4.52 -0.80
N MET A 275 -7.50 5.65 -0.41
CA MET A 275 -8.92 5.73 -0.06
C MET A 275 -9.82 5.34 -1.23
N VAL A 276 -9.52 5.77 -2.46
CA VAL A 276 -10.28 5.35 -3.66
C VAL A 276 -10.18 3.84 -3.86
N CYS A 277 -8.96 3.28 -3.79
CA CYS A 277 -8.72 1.84 -3.93
C CYS A 277 -9.44 1.01 -2.86
N HIS A 278 -9.26 1.35 -1.58
CA HIS A 278 -9.90 0.63 -0.47
C HIS A 278 -11.42 0.83 -0.44
N GLY A 279 -11.91 2.02 -0.82
CA GLY A 279 -13.35 2.26 -0.95
C GLY A 279 -13.99 1.40 -2.05
N GLU A 280 -13.33 1.25 -3.20
CA GLU A 280 -13.78 0.31 -4.25
C GLU A 280 -13.67 -1.15 -3.81
N LEU A 281 -12.62 -1.50 -3.06
CA LEU A 281 -12.42 -2.84 -2.53
C LEU A 281 -13.54 -3.24 -1.58
N VAL A 282 -13.88 -2.37 -0.62
CA VAL A 282 -14.95 -2.60 0.35
C VAL A 282 -16.32 -2.68 -0.33
N ARG A 283 -16.58 -1.85 -1.35
CA ARG A 283 -17.83 -1.91 -2.12
C ARG A 283 -18.04 -3.22 -2.87
N ARG A 284 -16.95 -3.93 -3.19
CA ARG A 284 -16.96 -5.22 -3.90
C ARG A 284 -16.75 -6.40 -2.95
N ARG A 285 -16.81 -6.19 -1.63
CA ARG A 285 -16.66 -7.27 -0.64
C ARG A 285 -17.82 -8.26 -0.75
N PRO A 286 -17.58 -9.57 -0.53
CA PRO A 286 -18.63 -10.57 -0.58
C PRO A 286 -19.43 -10.63 0.74
N VAL A 287 -20.49 -11.42 0.76
CA VAL A 287 -21.19 -11.80 1.99
C VAL A 287 -20.28 -12.52 2.99
N ALA A 288 -20.66 -12.54 4.27
CA ALA A 288 -19.83 -13.06 5.37
C ALA A 288 -19.30 -14.49 5.15
N GLY A 289 -20.07 -15.37 4.48
CA GLY A 289 -19.64 -16.75 4.16
C GLY A 289 -18.39 -16.86 3.26
N HIS A 290 -17.94 -15.77 2.65
CA HIS A 290 -16.73 -15.72 1.84
C HIS A 290 -15.68 -14.71 2.35
N LEU A 291 -15.82 -14.24 3.60
CA LEU A 291 -14.93 -13.21 4.17
C LEU A 291 -13.46 -13.65 4.22
N THR A 292 -13.18 -14.91 4.57
CA THR A 292 -11.79 -15.39 4.70
C THR A 292 -11.10 -15.42 3.34
N ARG A 293 -11.84 -15.77 2.28
CA ARG A 293 -11.36 -15.69 0.89
C ARG A 293 -11.12 -14.25 0.45
N PHE A 294 -12.01 -13.33 0.81
CA PHE A 294 -11.82 -11.90 0.51
C PHE A 294 -10.54 -11.37 1.15
N TYR A 295 -10.34 -11.64 2.45
CA TYR A 295 -9.12 -11.24 3.16
C TYR A 295 -7.88 -11.88 2.55
N LEU A 296 -7.92 -13.16 2.18
CA LEU A 296 -6.82 -13.85 1.52
C LEU A 296 -6.37 -13.12 0.24
N TRP A 297 -7.29 -12.81 -0.67
CA TRP A 297 -6.95 -12.09 -1.92
C TRP A 297 -6.52 -10.65 -1.69
N MET A 298 -7.12 -9.96 -0.71
CA MET A 298 -6.67 -8.64 -0.29
C MET A 298 -5.23 -8.68 0.24
N SER A 299 -4.88 -9.67 1.08
CA SER A 299 -3.52 -9.84 1.59
C SER A 299 -2.53 -10.27 0.50
N LEU A 300 -2.98 -11.06 -0.48
CA LEU A 300 -2.17 -11.44 -1.65
C LEU A 300 -1.83 -10.20 -2.49
N GLY A 301 -2.83 -9.36 -2.79
CA GLY A 301 -2.61 -8.08 -3.44
C GLY A 301 -1.64 -7.20 -2.66
N GLY A 302 -1.85 -7.07 -1.34
CA GLY A 302 -0.98 -6.33 -0.46
C GLY A 302 0.48 -6.82 -0.49
N MET A 303 0.70 -8.12 -0.36
CA MET A 303 2.02 -8.77 -0.44
C MET A 303 2.69 -8.55 -1.79
N LEU A 304 1.96 -8.76 -2.90
CA LEU A 304 2.49 -8.53 -4.25
C LEU A 304 2.89 -7.07 -4.47
N GLY A 305 2.11 -6.10 -3.95
CA GLY A 305 2.45 -4.68 -4.02
C GLY A 305 3.74 -4.35 -3.24
N GLY A 306 3.91 -4.95 -2.07
CA GLY A 306 5.13 -4.80 -1.27
C GLY A 306 6.35 -5.47 -1.89
N VAL A 307 6.21 -6.68 -2.44
CA VAL A 307 7.28 -7.39 -3.17
C VAL A 307 7.68 -6.61 -4.41
N PHE A 308 6.71 -6.12 -5.19
CA PHE A 308 6.97 -5.31 -6.37
C PHE A 308 7.84 -4.10 -6.02
N THR A 309 7.48 -3.36 -4.99
CA THR A 309 8.17 -2.10 -4.64
C THR A 309 9.44 -2.28 -3.83
N SER A 310 9.51 -3.28 -2.95
CA SER A 310 10.66 -3.50 -2.06
C SER A 310 11.74 -4.39 -2.67
N LEU A 311 11.35 -5.33 -3.53
CA LEU A 311 12.26 -6.37 -4.05
C LEU A 311 12.41 -6.32 -5.56
N ILE A 312 11.37 -6.02 -6.35
CA ILE A 312 11.49 -6.04 -7.82
C ILE A 312 11.96 -4.69 -8.35
N ALA A 313 11.30 -3.60 -7.93
CA ALA A 313 11.56 -2.25 -8.43
C ALA A 313 13.01 -1.79 -8.29
N PRO A 314 13.75 -2.06 -7.18
CA PRO A 314 15.15 -1.67 -7.08
C PRO A 314 16.10 -2.34 -8.08
N TYR A 315 15.74 -3.51 -8.62
CA TYR A 315 16.53 -4.21 -9.65
C TYR A 315 16.09 -3.88 -11.08
N VAL A 316 14.84 -3.47 -11.27
CA VAL A 316 14.28 -3.16 -12.59
C VAL A 316 14.47 -1.67 -12.94
N PHE A 317 14.44 -0.79 -11.94
CA PHE A 317 14.49 0.65 -12.12
C PHE A 317 15.70 1.27 -11.42
N SER A 318 16.36 2.21 -12.10
CA SER A 318 17.45 3.02 -11.54
C SER A 318 16.97 4.19 -10.66
N THR A 319 15.67 4.47 -10.66
CA THR A 319 15.02 5.53 -9.87
C THR A 319 13.73 5.01 -9.25
N VAL A 320 13.05 5.81 -8.42
CA VAL A 320 11.78 5.47 -7.74
C VAL A 320 10.56 5.65 -8.66
N ILE A 321 10.65 5.20 -9.91
CA ILE A 321 9.60 5.38 -10.93
C ILE A 321 8.32 4.60 -10.62
N GLU A 322 8.40 3.57 -9.77
CA GLU A 322 7.22 2.85 -9.31
C GLU A 322 6.23 3.75 -8.56
N TYR A 323 6.69 4.86 -7.96
CA TYR A 323 5.81 5.80 -7.27
C TYR A 323 4.81 6.47 -8.24
N PRO A 324 5.24 7.23 -9.27
CA PRO A 324 4.31 7.79 -10.25
C PRO A 324 3.55 6.71 -11.02
N MET A 325 4.16 5.56 -11.31
CA MET A 325 3.44 4.44 -11.96
C MET A 325 2.25 3.95 -11.13
N LEU A 326 2.43 3.78 -9.82
CA LEU A 326 1.35 3.33 -8.94
C LEU A 326 0.30 4.42 -8.68
N ILE A 327 0.68 5.71 -8.74
CA ILE A 327 -0.27 6.82 -8.74
C ILE A 327 -1.17 6.75 -9.99
N LEU A 328 -0.59 6.53 -11.16
CA LEU A 328 -1.33 6.32 -12.40
C LEU A 328 -2.21 5.06 -12.35
N ALA A 329 -1.69 3.96 -11.79
CA ALA A 329 -2.47 2.74 -11.58
C ALA A 329 -3.71 3.00 -10.71
N GLY A 330 -3.60 3.89 -9.72
CA GLY A 330 -4.72 4.35 -8.89
C GLY A 330 -5.83 5.10 -9.65
N LEU A 331 -5.56 5.62 -10.85
CA LEU A 331 -6.59 6.20 -11.72
C LEU A 331 -7.36 5.12 -12.51
N LEU A 332 -6.72 3.98 -12.79
CA LEU A 332 -7.31 2.87 -13.55
C LEU A 332 -8.44 2.17 -12.77
N VAL A 333 -8.44 2.28 -11.45
CA VAL A 333 -9.46 1.64 -10.59
C VAL A 333 -10.74 2.46 -10.45
N ARG A 334 -10.78 3.68 -11.02
CA ARG A 334 -11.96 4.54 -10.94
C ARG A 334 -13.18 3.88 -11.60
N PRO A 335 -14.39 4.00 -11.02
CA PRO A 335 -15.62 3.54 -11.65
C PRO A 335 -15.78 4.13 -13.05
N GLY A 336 -16.20 3.30 -14.01
CA GLY A 336 -16.39 3.71 -15.40
C GLY A 336 -15.16 3.58 -16.30
N PHE A 337 -13.96 3.33 -15.76
CA PHE A 337 -12.75 3.17 -16.58
C PHE A 337 -12.80 1.92 -17.47
N TRP A 338 -12.99 0.74 -16.86
CA TRP A 338 -13.01 -0.55 -17.57
C TRP A 338 -14.31 -0.84 -18.32
N THR A 339 -15.36 -0.03 -18.09
CA THR A 339 -16.66 -0.15 -18.76
C THR A 339 -16.85 0.91 -19.85
N ALA A 340 -15.80 1.70 -20.15
CA ALA A 340 -15.85 2.75 -21.15
C ALA A 340 -15.99 2.17 -22.58
N THR A 341 -16.72 2.88 -23.44
CA THR A 341 -16.92 2.48 -24.83
C THR A 341 -15.66 2.65 -25.68
N ALA A 342 -15.54 1.88 -26.78
CA ALA A 342 -14.42 2.00 -27.72
C ALA A 342 -14.26 3.44 -28.27
N ARG A 343 -15.38 4.15 -28.51
CA ARG A 343 -15.37 5.56 -28.92
C ARG A 343 -14.71 6.47 -27.88
N THR A 344 -14.95 6.22 -26.59
CA THR A 344 -14.35 7.00 -25.49
C THR A 344 -12.85 6.77 -25.44
N TRP A 345 -12.41 5.51 -25.59
CA TRP A 345 -11.00 5.15 -25.69
C TRP A 345 -10.31 5.82 -26.87
N TRP A 346 -10.87 5.71 -28.08
CA TRP A 346 -10.28 6.31 -29.28
C TRP A 346 -10.12 7.82 -29.17
N ARG A 347 -11.16 8.53 -28.70
CA ARG A 347 -11.09 9.99 -28.46
C ARG A 347 -10.04 10.35 -27.41
N GLY A 348 -9.96 9.57 -26.33
CA GLY A 348 -8.96 9.76 -25.28
C GLY A 348 -7.53 9.56 -25.81
N LEU A 349 -7.29 8.49 -26.57
CA LEU A 349 -6.00 8.17 -27.16
C LEU A 349 -5.55 9.20 -28.19
N LEU A 350 -6.44 9.64 -29.08
CA LEU A 350 -6.12 10.71 -30.05
C LEU A 350 -5.75 12.02 -29.35
N ALA A 351 -6.54 12.42 -28.34
CA ALA A 351 -6.21 13.60 -27.55
C ALA A 351 -4.86 13.45 -26.82
N ALA A 352 -4.60 12.28 -26.24
CA ALA A 352 -3.35 11.98 -25.56
C ALA A 352 -2.14 12.00 -26.50
N ALA A 353 -2.26 11.38 -27.67
CA ALA A 353 -1.23 11.41 -28.70
C ALA A 353 -0.96 12.83 -29.19
N ALA A 354 -2.01 13.61 -29.47
CA ALA A 354 -1.85 15.00 -29.90
C ALA A 354 -1.12 15.85 -28.86
N VAL A 355 -1.53 15.79 -27.59
CA VAL A 355 -0.88 16.52 -26.49
C VAL A 355 0.57 16.05 -26.31
N PHE A 356 0.80 14.74 -26.33
CA PHE A 356 2.15 14.17 -26.20
C PHE A 356 3.08 14.69 -27.30
N VAL A 357 2.66 14.62 -28.56
CA VAL A 357 3.44 15.09 -29.71
C VAL A 357 3.69 16.60 -29.62
N VAL A 358 2.72 17.40 -29.22
CA VAL A 358 2.91 18.86 -29.06
C VAL A 358 3.94 19.15 -27.96
N MET A 359 3.91 18.41 -26.85
CA MET A 359 4.81 18.64 -25.72
C MET A 359 6.23 18.14 -25.98
N THR A 360 6.39 16.95 -26.58
CA THR A 360 7.71 16.30 -26.72
C THR A 360 8.30 16.44 -28.11
N GLY A 361 7.50 16.75 -29.13
CA GLY A 361 7.91 16.90 -30.53
C GLY A 361 9.09 17.85 -30.74
N PRO A 362 9.10 19.07 -30.15
CA PRO A 362 10.24 19.98 -30.30
C PRO A 362 11.57 19.36 -29.85
N LYS A 363 11.57 18.66 -28.70
CA LYS A 363 12.75 17.97 -28.18
C LYS A 363 13.12 16.75 -29.03
N LEU A 364 12.15 15.90 -29.34
CA LEU A 364 12.39 14.62 -30.03
C LEU A 364 12.76 14.77 -31.50
N LEU A 365 12.23 15.78 -32.19
CA LEU A 365 12.43 15.98 -33.63
C LEU A 365 13.52 16.99 -33.96
N ALA A 366 13.68 18.03 -33.12
CA ALA A 366 14.58 19.13 -33.38
C ALA A 366 15.68 19.30 -32.30
N GLY A 367 15.72 18.43 -31.29
CA GLY A 367 16.68 18.54 -30.18
C GLY A 367 16.46 19.77 -29.30
N TYR A 368 15.30 20.42 -29.40
CA TYR A 368 15.05 21.67 -28.71
C TYR A 368 14.78 21.44 -27.22
N GLU A 369 15.70 21.86 -26.36
CA GLU A 369 15.59 21.75 -24.91
C GLU A 369 14.68 22.84 -24.34
N LEU A 370 13.37 22.67 -24.53
CA LEU A 370 12.33 23.63 -24.13
C LEU A 370 12.44 24.07 -22.65
N ALA A 371 12.87 23.18 -21.77
CA ALA A 371 13.03 23.47 -20.35
C ALA A 371 14.19 24.44 -20.06
N GLU A 372 15.24 24.43 -20.89
CA GLU A 372 16.42 25.31 -20.75
C GLU A 372 16.24 26.60 -21.56
N GLU A 373 15.76 26.48 -22.80
CA GLU A 373 15.63 27.59 -23.75
C GLU A 373 14.41 28.49 -23.47
N GLN A 374 13.29 27.91 -23.05
CA GLN A 374 12.01 28.62 -22.83
C GLN A 374 11.29 28.11 -21.56
N PRO A 375 11.88 28.26 -20.37
CA PRO A 375 11.37 27.68 -19.12
C PRO A 375 9.93 28.11 -18.81
N VAL A 376 9.57 29.37 -19.09
CA VAL A 376 8.20 29.88 -18.86
C VAL A 376 7.17 29.10 -19.69
N LEU A 377 7.47 28.84 -20.96
CA LEU A 377 6.59 28.08 -21.85
C LEU A 377 6.50 26.61 -21.43
N TYR A 378 7.62 26.01 -21.02
CA TYR A 378 7.65 24.67 -20.46
C TYR A 378 6.74 24.54 -19.24
N TYR A 379 6.88 25.43 -18.25
CA TYR A 379 6.07 25.40 -17.04
C TYR A 379 4.59 25.73 -17.31
N ALA A 380 4.30 26.67 -18.20
CA ALA A 380 2.94 26.95 -18.65
C ALA A 380 2.30 25.71 -19.30
N GLY A 381 3.07 24.95 -20.09
CA GLY A 381 2.64 23.68 -20.68
C GLY A 381 2.29 22.63 -19.64
N LEU A 382 3.15 22.43 -18.62
CA LEU A 382 2.88 21.51 -17.51
C LEU A 382 1.61 21.91 -16.74
N LEU A 383 1.44 23.19 -16.42
CA LEU A 383 0.25 23.71 -15.71
C LEU A 383 -1.02 23.58 -16.55
N ALA A 384 -0.94 23.84 -17.86
CA ALA A 384 -2.05 23.65 -18.79
C ALA A 384 -2.47 22.17 -18.82
N LEU A 385 -1.51 21.25 -18.89
CA LEU A 385 -1.78 19.82 -18.87
C LEU A 385 -2.34 19.35 -17.52
N GLY A 386 -1.82 19.85 -16.41
CA GLY A 386 -2.40 19.65 -15.07
C GLY A 386 -3.86 20.10 -15.00
N SER A 387 -4.18 21.25 -15.61
CA SER A 387 -5.54 21.77 -15.71
C SER A 387 -6.43 20.85 -16.57
N ILE A 388 -5.92 20.34 -17.70
CA ILE A 388 -6.63 19.38 -18.56
C ILE A 388 -6.93 18.07 -17.81
N ILE A 389 -5.99 17.58 -17.01
CA ILE A 389 -6.19 16.40 -16.13
C ILE A 389 -7.38 16.66 -15.20
N PHE A 390 -7.37 17.78 -14.47
CA PHE A 390 -8.44 18.13 -13.54
C PHE A 390 -9.81 18.31 -14.23
N LEU A 391 -9.84 18.97 -15.40
CA LEU A 391 -11.06 19.13 -16.19
C LEU A 391 -11.58 17.78 -16.73
N SER A 392 -10.71 16.80 -16.92
CA SER A 392 -11.06 15.43 -17.34
C SER A 392 -11.61 14.57 -16.20
N ARG A 393 -11.83 15.10 -14.98
CA ARG A 393 -12.26 14.35 -13.77
C ARG A 393 -13.51 13.48 -13.93
N GLN A 394 -14.41 13.85 -14.86
CA GLN A 394 -15.65 13.10 -15.16
C GLN A 394 -15.46 11.99 -16.20
N GLN A 395 -14.29 11.92 -16.85
CA GLN A 395 -13.98 10.96 -17.92
C GLN A 395 -12.76 10.12 -17.50
N PRO A 396 -12.96 8.99 -16.79
CA PRO A 396 -11.86 8.23 -16.19
C PRO A 396 -10.75 7.83 -17.17
N VAL A 397 -11.11 7.43 -18.39
CA VAL A 397 -10.15 7.05 -19.44
C VAL A 397 -9.30 8.24 -19.86
N ARG A 398 -9.94 9.37 -20.21
CA ARG A 398 -9.23 10.59 -20.61
C ARG A 398 -8.35 11.11 -19.45
N LEU A 399 -8.87 11.10 -18.23
CA LEU A 399 -8.13 11.49 -17.03
C LEU A 399 -6.82 10.70 -16.89
N ALA A 400 -6.89 9.36 -16.94
CA ALA A 400 -5.72 8.51 -16.80
C ALA A 400 -4.72 8.70 -17.95
N LEU A 401 -5.21 8.83 -19.19
CA LEU A 401 -4.36 9.06 -20.35
C LEU A 401 -3.64 10.42 -20.29
N MET A 402 -4.33 11.49 -19.90
CA MET A 402 -3.69 12.82 -19.73
C MET A 402 -2.65 12.82 -18.61
N ALA A 403 -2.93 12.13 -17.51
CA ALA A 403 -1.96 11.97 -16.41
C ALA A 403 -0.74 11.16 -16.85
N ALA A 404 -0.94 10.09 -17.64
CA ALA A 404 0.15 9.34 -18.23
C ALA A 404 0.99 10.20 -19.19
N VAL A 405 0.35 10.98 -20.07
CA VAL A 405 1.05 11.92 -20.96
C VAL A 405 1.90 12.90 -20.15
N LEU A 406 1.36 13.50 -19.08
CA LEU A 406 2.13 14.41 -18.23
C LEU A 406 3.34 13.72 -17.60
N ALA A 407 3.17 12.51 -17.06
CA ALA A 407 4.26 11.75 -16.46
C ALA A 407 5.35 11.37 -17.49
N LEU A 408 4.97 10.92 -18.69
CA LEU A 408 5.93 10.57 -19.74
C LEU A 408 6.62 11.82 -20.32
N SER A 409 5.85 12.85 -20.68
CA SER A 409 6.38 14.09 -21.24
C SER A 409 7.30 14.79 -20.26
N SER A 410 6.95 14.83 -18.97
CA SER A 410 7.83 15.42 -17.97
C SER A 410 9.15 14.69 -17.86
N HIS A 411 9.16 13.35 -17.86
CA HIS A 411 10.39 12.55 -17.86
C HIS A 411 11.27 12.82 -19.10
N ILE A 412 10.68 12.86 -20.30
CA ILE A 412 11.41 13.12 -21.56
C ILE A 412 12.00 14.54 -21.57
N LEU A 413 11.25 15.51 -21.07
CA LEU A 413 11.62 16.92 -21.09
C LEU A 413 12.52 17.34 -19.91
N GLN A 414 12.96 16.41 -19.05
CA GLN A 414 13.92 16.75 -17.98
C GLN A 414 15.24 17.28 -18.58
N PRO A 415 15.83 18.35 -17.98
CA PRO A 415 17.12 18.91 -18.39
C PRO A 415 18.25 17.87 -18.35
N GLU A 416 19.25 17.99 -19.22
CA GLU A 416 20.36 17.02 -19.28
C GLU A 416 21.26 17.03 -18.04
N ILE A 417 21.40 18.18 -17.37
CA ILE A 417 22.10 18.31 -16.09
C ILE A 417 21.44 17.41 -15.00
N THR A 418 20.16 17.09 -15.16
CA THR A 418 19.43 16.16 -14.31
C THR A 418 19.58 14.69 -14.73
N LYS A 419 20.18 14.37 -15.88
CA LYS A 419 20.39 13.01 -16.40
C LYS A 419 21.76 12.45 -16.01
N GLY A 420 22.10 12.51 -14.72
CA GLY A 420 23.23 11.76 -14.17
C GLY A 420 23.00 10.26 -14.16
N GLU A 421 24.07 9.47 -14.04
CA GLU A 421 23.96 8.02 -13.86
C GLU A 421 23.38 7.72 -12.49
N SER A 422 22.22 7.06 -12.46
CA SER A 422 21.55 6.66 -11.22
C SER A 422 21.76 5.17 -10.97
N LEU A 423 22.26 4.84 -9.79
CA LEU A 423 22.43 3.48 -9.30
C LEU A 423 21.51 3.28 -8.10
N ARG A 424 20.65 2.28 -8.18
CA ARG A 424 19.68 1.96 -7.13
C ARG A 424 20.03 0.63 -6.46
N GLY A 425 20.02 0.63 -5.14
CA GLY A 425 20.22 -0.56 -4.32
C GLY A 425 19.15 -0.70 -3.24
N PHE A 426 19.37 -1.63 -2.31
CA PHE A 426 18.47 -1.87 -1.18
C PHE A 426 18.32 -0.63 -0.25
N PHE A 427 19.36 0.20 -0.16
CA PHE A 427 19.42 1.33 0.76
C PHE A 427 18.92 2.67 0.19
N GLY A 428 18.71 2.76 -1.12
CA GLY A 428 18.31 4.01 -1.75
C GLY A 428 18.82 4.17 -3.18
N VAL A 429 18.72 5.40 -3.68
CA VAL A 429 19.20 5.81 -5.01
C VAL A 429 20.40 6.72 -4.83
N ASN A 430 21.52 6.32 -5.44
CA ASN A 430 22.71 7.15 -5.60
C ASN A 430 22.74 7.68 -7.02
N LYS A 431 23.10 8.95 -7.19
CA LYS A 431 23.14 9.61 -8.49
C LYS A 431 24.47 10.32 -8.67
N VAL A 432 25.16 10.04 -9.77
CA VAL A 432 26.41 10.69 -10.13
C VAL A 432 26.14 11.66 -11.29
N VAL A 433 26.44 12.94 -11.08
CA VAL A 433 26.28 14.00 -12.08
C VAL A 433 27.64 14.62 -12.36
N THR A 434 27.98 14.84 -13.62
CA THR A 434 29.18 15.62 -13.98
C THR A 434 28.76 17.08 -14.16
N THR A 435 29.53 18.02 -13.62
CA THR A 435 29.25 19.45 -13.78
C THR A 435 29.30 19.86 -15.26
N PRO A 436 28.58 20.92 -15.69
CA PRO A 436 28.54 21.33 -17.10
C PRO A 436 29.91 21.66 -17.71
N ASP A 437 30.85 22.12 -16.88
CA ASP A 437 32.23 22.41 -17.25
C ASP A 437 33.15 21.17 -17.25
N GLY A 438 32.64 20.00 -16.84
CA GLY A 438 33.39 18.75 -16.73
C GLY A 438 34.37 18.69 -15.56
N ALA A 439 34.44 19.72 -14.71
CA ALA A 439 35.46 19.84 -13.68
C ALA A 439 35.25 18.90 -12.49
N PHE A 440 33.99 18.57 -12.16
CA PHE A 440 33.65 17.78 -10.99
C PHE A 440 32.64 16.66 -11.32
N ARG A 441 32.77 15.55 -10.59
CA ARG A 441 31.74 14.50 -10.49
C ARG A 441 31.13 14.59 -9.10
N LEU A 442 29.84 14.88 -9.06
CA LEU A 442 29.04 15.05 -7.86
C LEU A 442 28.25 13.77 -7.58
N LEU A 443 28.39 13.22 -6.38
CA LEU A 443 27.61 12.10 -5.87
C LEU A 443 26.49 12.62 -4.97
N PHE A 444 25.26 12.32 -5.37
CA PHE A 444 24.05 12.60 -4.62
C PHE A 444 23.44 11.31 -4.07
N HIS A 445 22.87 11.40 -2.87
CA HIS A 445 21.93 10.41 -2.35
C HIS A 445 20.60 11.15 -2.12
N GLY A 446 19.62 10.86 -2.99
CA GLY A 446 18.42 11.69 -3.11
C GLY A 446 18.76 13.15 -3.45
N THR A 447 18.36 14.08 -2.59
CA THR A 447 18.65 15.53 -2.75
C THR A 447 19.91 16.00 -2.02
N THR A 448 20.59 15.11 -1.29
CA THR A 448 21.79 15.46 -0.51
C THR A 448 23.06 15.22 -1.32
N LEU A 449 23.93 16.23 -1.43
CA LEU A 449 25.26 16.13 -2.03
C LEU A 449 26.25 15.52 -1.02
N HIS A 450 26.92 14.44 -1.41
CA HIS A 450 27.90 13.73 -0.57
C HIS A 450 29.35 14.03 -0.92
N GLY A 451 29.65 14.43 -2.15
CA GLY A 451 31.02 14.73 -2.59
C GLY A 451 31.13 14.97 -4.08
#